data_AF-F9ZZ47-F1
#
_entry.id   AF-F9ZZ47-F1
#
_cell.length_a   1.000
_cell.length_b   1.000
_cell.length_c   1.000
_cell.angle_alpha   90.00
_cell.angle_beta   90.00
_cell.angle_gamma   90.00
#
_symmetry.space_group_name_H-M   'P 1'
#
loop_
_entity.id
_entity.type
_entity.pdbx_description
1 polymer ?
#
loop_
_entity_poly.entity_id
_entity_poly.type
_entity_poly.pdbx_seq_one_letter_code
_entity_poly.pdbx_strand_id
1 'polypeptide(L)'
;MTRKKTTNVINEPLELLVRADEARSKLAERIEKGKEIKFFKINSVEDFEDVKKAYSKWNDFNKELLKRLFSTEELSTEYGWWASVGVISLHERSFWEKITEFHEDIDEKLHRLDSIIDRIELIPLKRSLNLSSTPIESTRHFDRSKIFIVHGQNNEAKLEVARFIERIGFEPIILHEQASASKTIIEKTLVRVHTR
;
A
#
# COMPACT_ATOMS: atom_id res chain seq x y z
N MET A 1 18.43 -34.96 33.30
CA MET A 1 19.05 -33.76 32.70
C MET A 1 18.83 -33.79 31.19
N THR A 2 17.73 -33.24 30.71
CA THR A 2 17.37 -33.23 29.28
C THR A 2 17.81 -31.89 28.69
N ARG A 3 18.91 -31.93 27.92
CA ARG A 3 19.51 -30.80 27.21
C ARG A 3 18.50 -30.31 26.15
N LYS A 4 17.83 -29.18 26.40
CA LYS A 4 17.07 -28.46 25.36
C LYS A 4 18.04 -28.12 24.23
N LYS A 5 17.78 -28.66 23.03
CA LYS A 5 18.39 -28.19 21.79
C LYS A 5 17.94 -26.74 21.58
N THR A 6 18.84 -25.79 21.82
CA THR A 6 18.67 -24.40 21.39
C THR A 6 18.80 -24.40 19.87
N THR A 7 17.67 -24.47 19.17
CA THR A 7 17.63 -24.21 17.74
C THR A 7 17.97 -22.73 17.56
N ASN A 8 19.16 -22.44 17.03
CA ASN A 8 19.55 -21.10 16.59
C ASN A 8 18.64 -20.75 15.40
N VAL A 9 17.49 -20.13 15.67
CA VAL A 9 16.66 -19.53 14.63
C VAL A 9 17.40 -18.26 14.22
N ILE A 10 17.98 -18.28 13.02
CA ILE A 10 18.51 -17.07 12.39
C ILE A 10 17.27 -16.22 12.11
N ASN A 11 16.95 -15.26 12.98
CA ASN A 11 15.90 -14.30 12.71
C ASN A 11 16.37 -13.44 11.54
N GLU A 12 15.74 -13.59 10.38
CA GLU A 12 15.98 -12.70 9.24
C GLU A 12 15.69 -11.25 9.67
N PRO A 13 16.51 -10.28 9.25
CA PRO A 13 16.26 -8.88 9.54
C PRO A 13 14.96 -8.42 8.87
N LEU A 14 14.21 -7.57 9.56
CA LEU A 14 13.07 -6.87 8.97
C LEU A 14 13.58 -5.89 7.92
N GLU A 15 13.21 -6.14 6.67
CA GLU A 15 13.59 -5.35 5.50
C GLU A 15 12.36 -5.11 4.63
N LEU A 16 12.36 -4.01 3.89
CA LEU A 16 11.36 -3.73 2.87
C LEU A 16 11.65 -4.52 1.59
N LEU A 17 10.61 -5.09 0.98
CA LEU A 17 10.65 -5.79 -0.31
C LEU A 17 10.24 -4.89 -1.49
N VAL A 18 9.74 -3.69 -1.20
CA VAL A 18 9.42 -2.64 -2.17
C VAL A 18 9.99 -1.33 -1.68
N ARG A 19 9.97 -0.28 -2.52
CA ARG A 19 10.45 1.03 -2.08
C ARG A 19 9.58 1.60 -0.95
N ALA A 20 10.16 2.40 -0.07
CA ALA A 20 9.47 2.99 1.07
C ALA A 20 8.27 3.87 0.69
N ASP A 21 8.39 4.66 -0.38
CA ASP A 21 7.32 5.49 -0.95
C ASP A 21 6.15 4.63 -1.45
N GLU A 22 6.45 3.51 -2.10
CA GLU A 22 5.44 2.56 -2.57
C GLU A 22 4.72 1.87 -1.42
N ALA A 23 5.45 1.39 -0.41
CA ALA A 23 4.86 0.74 0.77
C ALA A 23 3.93 1.72 1.52
N ARG A 24 4.36 2.97 1.72
CA ARG A 24 3.56 4.01 2.35
C ARG A 24 2.29 4.32 1.59
N SER A 25 2.39 4.53 0.27
CA SER A 25 1.23 4.80 -0.58
C SER A 25 0.20 3.68 -0.48
N LYS A 26 0.64 2.42 -0.58
CA LYS A 26 -0.24 1.25 -0.45
C LYS A 26 -0.93 1.18 0.91
N LEU A 27 -0.21 1.39 2.01
CA LEU A 27 -0.80 1.36 3.35
C LEU A 27 -1.72 2.56 3.62
N ALA A 28 -1.39 3.75 3.11
CA ALA A 28 -2.27 4.93 3.21
C ALA A 28 -3.61 4.71 2.50
N GLU A 29 -3.61 4.07 1.33
CA GLU A 29 -4.84 3.65 0.64
C GLU A 29 -5.69 2.70 1.51
N ARG A 30 -5.04 1.83 2.30
CA ARG A 30 -5.75 0.93 3.23
C ARG A 30 -6.35 1.67 4.41
N ILE A 31 -5.70 2.72 4.90
CA ILE A 31 -6.24 3.59 5.95
C ILE A 31 -7.51 4.29 5.46
N GLU A 32 -7.49 4.87 4.26
CA GLU A 32 -8.68 5.53 3.69
C GLU A 32 -9.84 4.53 3.51
N LYS A 33 -9.57 3.34 2.96
CA LYS A 33 -10.58 2.28 2.86
C LYS A 33 -11.13 1.83 4.22
N GLY A 34 -10.29 1.79 5.25
CA GLY A 34 -10.75 1.46 6.61
C GLY A 34 -11.64 2.56 7.20
N LYS A 35 -11.35 3.83 6.93
CA LYS A 35 -12.20 4.96 7.29
C LYS A 35 -13.55 4.90 6.57
N GLU A 36 -13.58 4.55 5.29
CA GLU A 36 -14.84 4.35 4.54
C GLU A 36 -15.73 3.29 5.18
N ILE A 37 -15.14 2.15 5.60
CA ILE A 37 -15.85 1.08 6.31
C ILE A 37 -16.36 1.58 7.66
N LYS A 38 -15.53 2.30 8.42
CA LYS A 38 -15.89 2.84 9.74
C LYS A 38 -17.05 3.83 9.66
N PHE A 39 -17.03 4.75 8.70
CA PHE A 39 -18.03 5.81 8.58
C PHE A 39 -19.27 5.38 7.79
N PHE A 40 -19.36 4.10 7.39
CA PHE A 40 -20.55 3.58 6.76
C PHE A 40 -21.75 3.67 7.71
N LYS A 41 -22.88 4.16 7.20
CA LYS A 41 -24.10 4.34 8.01
C LYS A 41 -24.77 2.98 8.24
N ILE A 42 -24.77 2.53 9.49
CA ILE A 42 -25.45 1.31 9.92
C ILE A 42 -26.84 1.69 10.47
N ASN A 43 -27.89 1.44 9.68
CA ASN A 43 -29.27 1.71 10.09
C ASN A 43 -30.04 0.42 10.39
N SER A 44 -29.51 -0.73 9.99
CA SER A 44 -30.14 -2.03 10.13
C SER A 44 -29.14 -3.11 10.55
N VAL A 45 -29.67 -4.27 10.99
CA VAL A 45 -28.85 -5.46 11.27
C VAL A 45 -28.19 -6.00 10.00
N GLU A 46 -28.87 -5.90 8.85
CA GLU A 46 -28.34 -6.33 7.56
C GLU A 46 -27.15 -5.44 7.12
N ASP A 47 -27.28 -4.11 7.27
CA ASP A 47 -26.19 -3.15 7.03
C ASP A 47 -24.97 -3.53 7.88
N PHE A 48 -25.19 -3.86 9.16
CA PHE A 48 -24.11 -4.21 10.07
C PHE A 48 -23.39 -5.49 9.65
N GLU A 49 -24.12 -6.51 9.23
CA GLU A 49 -23.53 -7.76 8.75
C GLU A 49 -22.76 -7.57 7.43
N ASP A 50 -23.22 -6.71 6.54
CA ASP A 50 -22.51 -6.40 5.31
C ASP A 50 -21.24 -5.58 5.55
N VAL A 51 -21.28 -4.61 6.46
CA VAL A 51 -20.09 -3.86 6.89
C VAL A 51 -19.07 -4.79 7.56
N LYS A 52 -19.51 -5.74 8.39
CA LYS A 52 -18.62 -6.77 8.95
C LYS A 52 -17.94 -7.61 7.88
N LYS A 53 -18.66 -8.04 6.85
CA LYS A 53 -18.06 -8.77 5.72
C LYS A 53 -17.04 -7.91 4.98
N ALA A 54 -17.35 -6.63 4.76
CA ALA A 54 -16.44 -5.69 4.13
C ALA A 54 -15.17 -5.50 4.96
N TYR A 55 -15.30 -5.32 6.28
CA TYR A 55 -14.20 -5.26 7.22
C TYR A 55 -13.34 -6.53 7.21
N SER A 56 -13.94 -7.71 7.24
CA SER A 56 -13.20 -8.98 7.20
C SER A 56 -12.31 -9.04 5.95
N LYS A 57 -12.89 -8.76 4.76
CA LYS A 57 -12.14 -8.73 3.50
C LYS A 57 -11.03 -7.69 3.53
N TRP A 58 -11.30 -6.51 4.08
CA TRP A 58 -10.31 -5.44 4.21
C TRP A 58 -9.14 -5.85 5.11
N ASN A 59 -9.44 -6.46 6.25
CA ASN A 59 -8.48 -6.91 7.24
C ASN A 59 -7.60 -8.05 6.72
N ASP A 60 -8.20 -9.04 6.05
CA ASP A 60 -7.47 -10.17 5.46
C ASP A 60 -6.52 -9.71 4.34
N PHE A 61 -7.00 -8.78 3.50
CA PHE A 61 -6.14 -8.14 2.50
C PHE A 61 -4.95 -7.42 3.16
N ASN A 62 -5.17 -6.69 4.25
CA ASN A 62 -4.10 -5.96 4.93
C ASN A 62 -3.03 -6.90 5.49
N LYS A 63 -3.43 -8.02 6.10
CA LYS A 63 -2.50 -9.04 6.58
C LYS A 63 -1.62 -9.56 5.45
N GLU A 64 -2.23 -9.94 4.32
CA GLU A 64 -1.48 -10.44 3.17
C GLU A 64 -0.60 -9.35 2.55
N LEU A 65 -1.09 -8.11 2.44
CA LEU A 65 -0.31 -6.98 1.96
C LEU A 65 0.96 -6.80 2.80
N LEU A 66 0.85 -6.80 4.12
CA LEU A 66 2.00 -6.67 5.02
C LEU A 66 3.01 -7.80 4.80
N LYS A 67 2.57 -9.05 4.61
CA LYS A 67 3.45 -10.18 4.27
C LYS A 67 4.20 -10.01 2.94
N ARG A 68 3.66 -9.23 2.00
CA ARG A 68 4.30 -8.93 0.71
C ARG A 68 5.22 -7.72 0.74
N LEU A 69 5.00 -6.79 1.67
CA LEU A 69 5.80 -5.56 1.78
C LEU A 69 7.11 -5.78 2.55
N PHE A 70 7.15 -6.75 3.46
CA PHE A 70 8.26 -6.96 4.38
C PHE A 70 8.86 -8.37 4.24
N SER A 71 10.16 -8.49 4.53
CA SER A 71 10.89 -9.77 4.49
C SER A 71 10.41 -10.77 5.54
N THR A 72 9.89 -10.29 6.67
CA THR A 72 9.41 -11.12 7.78
C THR A 72 7.93 -10.89 8.04
N GLU A 73 7.26 -11.88 8.66
CA GLU A 73 5.85 -11.75 9.05
C GLU A 73 5.65 -10.94 10.36
N GLU A 74 6.70 -10.29 10.88
CA GLU A 74 6.67 -9.58 12.17
C GLU A 74 5.57 -8.51 12.19
N LEU A 75 5.54 -7.62 11.21
CA LEU A 75 4.55 -6.53 11.14
C LEU A 75 3.15 -7.03 10.79
N SER A 76 3.02 -8.11 10.00
CA SER A 76 1.73 -8.78 9.77
C SER A 76 1.18 -9.38 11.07
N THR A 77 2.05 -9.95 11.90
CA THR A 77 1.68 -10.56 13.19
C THR A 77 1.30 -9.47 14.19
N GLU A 78 2.09 -8.39 14.26
CA GLU A 78 1.79 -7.22 15.09
C GLU A 78 0.43 -6.60 14.71
N TYR A 79 0.18 -6.42 13.41
CA TYR A 79 -1.11 -5.95 12.92
C TYR A 79 -2.26 -6.90 13.26
N GLY A 80 -2.03 -8.21 13.17
CA GLY A 80 -3.01 -9.24 13.48
C GLY A 80 -3.35 -9.34 14.96
N TRP A 81 -2.44 -8.93 15.84
CA TRP A 81 -2.65 -8.91 17.28
C TRP A 81 -3.82 -8.00 17.64
N TRP A 82 -4.67 -8.46 18.55
CA TRP A 82 -5.77 -7.72 19.14
C TRP A 82 -5.44 -7.61 20.63
N ALA A 83 -5.29 -6.39 21.14
CA ALA A 83 -4.89 -6.17 22.54
C ALA A 83 -6.02 -6.46 23.53
N SER A 84 -7.26 -6.60 23.06
CA SER A 84 -8.47 -6.72 23.85
C SER A 84 -8.77 -8.15 24.30
N VAL A 85 -7.82 -8.83 24.96
CA VAL A 85 -8.02 -10.17 25.56
C VAL A 85 -9.27 -10.18 26.45
N GLY A 86 -10.39 -10.63 25.87
CA GLY A 86 -11.58 -11.18 26.51
C GLY A 86 -12.09 -10.45 27.75
N VAL A 87 -12.68 -9.26 27.60
CA VAL A 87 -13.73 -8.86 28.55
C VAL A 87 -14.94 -9.75 28.26
N ILE A 88 -15.00 -10.91 28.92
CA ILE A 88 -16.16 -11.79 28.94
C ILE A 88 -17.26 -11.02 29.66
N SER A 89 -18.11 -10.34 28.90
CA SER A 89 -19.35 -9.79 29.43
C SER A 89 -20.31 -10.95 29.69
N LEU A 90 -20.73 -11.09 30.95
CA LEU A 90 -21.73 -12.08 31.37
C LEU A 90 -23.18 -11.69 30.99
N HIS A 91 -23.35 -10.61 30.22
CA HIS A 91 -24.65 -10.09 29.78
C HIS A 91 -24.73 -10.07 28.25
N GLU A 92 -25.94 -10.21 27.70
CA GLU A 92 -26.19 -10.11 26.26
C GLU A 92 -25.92 -8.68 25.79
N ARG A 93 -24.92 -8.51 24.92
CA ARG A 93 -24.57 -7.21 24.35
C ARG A 93 -25.68 -6.69 23.46
N SER A 94 -26.08 -5.44 23.68
CA SER A 94 -27.01 -4.70 22.84
C SER A 94 -26.46 -4.50 21.41
N PHE A 95 -27.36 -4.18 20.48
CA PHE A 95 -26.96 -3.88 19.10
C PHE A 95 -25.98 -2.70 19.02
N TRP A 96 -26.21 -1.65 19.81
CA TRP A 96 -25.32 -0.47 19.85
C TRP A 96 -23.95 -0.79 20.44
N GLU A 97 -23.87 -1.62 21.49
CA GLU A 97 -22.58 -2.06 22.03
C GLU A 97 -21.78 -2.84 20.98
N LYS A 98 -22.43 -3.72 20.21
CA LYS A 98 -21.76 -4.45 19.12
C LYS A 98 -21.21 -3.51 18.04
N ILE A 99 -21.94 -2.44 17.71
CA ILE A 99 -21.48 -1.44 16.74
C ILE A 99 -20.29 -0.65 17.30
N THR A 100 -20.36 -0.22 18.55
CA THR A 100 -19.27 0.51 19.21
C THR A 100 -17.98 -0.32 19.25
N GLU A 101 -18.06 -1.56 19.74
CA GLU A 101 -16.92 -2.48 19.78
C GLU A 101 -16.34 -2.72 18.39
N PHE A 102 -17.20 -2.88 17.38
CA PHE A 102 -16.76 -3.05 16.00
C PHE A 102 -16.02 -1.81 15.46
N HIS A 103 -16.46 -0.60 15.80
CA HIS A 103 -15.74 0.63 15.43
C HIS A 103 -14.40 0.77 16.16
N GLU A 104 -14.33 0.37 17.43
CA GLU A 104 -13.09 0.32 18.21
C GLU A 104 -12.07 -0.65 17.59
N ASP A 105 -12.52 -1.82 17.14
CA ASP A 105 -11.67 -2.79 16.43
C ASP A 105 -11.09 -2.17 15.14
N ILE A 106 -11.92 -1.45 14.36
CA ILE A 106 -11.44 -0.75 13.15
C ILE A 106 -10.41 0.32 13.52
N ASP A 107 -10.66 1.11 14.56
CA ASP A 107 -9.74 2.15 15.03
C ASP A 107 -8.40 1.57 15.46
N GLU A 108 -8.39 0.44 16.18
CA GLU A 108 -7.15 -0.24 16.53
C GLU A 108 -6.38 -0.64 15.26
N LYS A 109 -7.05 -1.23 14.26
CA LYS A 109 -6.39 -1.63 13.01
C LYS A 109 -5.88 -0.43 12.22
N LEU A 110 -6.63 0.66 12.14
CA LEU A 110 -6.20 1.91 11.50
C LEU A 110 -4.96 2.47 12.18
N HIS A 111 -4.96 2.57 13.51
CA HIS A 111 -3.82 3.03 14.29
C HIS A 111 -2.58 2.14 14.10
N ARG A 112 -2.75 0.82 13.99
CA ARG A 112 -1.63 -0.10 13.69
C ARG A 112 -1.03 0.18 12.31
N LEU A 113 -1.85 0.38 11.28
CA LEU A 113 -1.35 0.71 9.94
C LEU A 113 -0.59 2.04 9.95
N ASP A 114 -1.12 3.05 10.63
CA ASP A 114 -0.51 4.37 10.77
C ASP A 114 0.87 4.27 11.47
N SER A 115 0.94 3.54 12.58
CA SER A 115 2.19 3.25 13.30
C SER A 115 3.21 2.48 12.45
N ILE A 116 2.76 1.60 11.54
CA ILE A 116 3.64 0.91 10.60
C ILE A 116 4.18 1.92 9.55
N ILE A 117 3.33 2.81 9.03
CA ILE A 117 3.72 3.84 8.05
C ILE A 117 4.83 4.75 8.59
N ASP A 118 4.72 5.16 9.85
CA ASP A 118 5.75 5.98 10.51
C ASP A 118 7.09 5.25 10.62
N ARG A 119 7.06 3.93 10.91
CA ARG A 119 8.27 3.11 11.02
C ARG A 119 8.92 2.74 9.70
N ILE A 120 8.21 2.82 8.56
CA ILE A 120 8.75 2.43 7.24
C ILE A 120 10.07 3.14 6.92
N GLU A 121 10.21 4.41 7.31
CA GLU A 121 11.44 5.20 7.08
C GLU A 121 12.67 4.64 7.81
N LEU A 122 12.45 3.88 8.87
CA LEU A 122 13.49 3.29 9.71
C LEU A 122 13.88 1.87 9.27
N ILE A 123 13.11 1.27 8.35
CA ILE A 123 13.31 -0.11 7.89
C ILE A 123 14.18 -0.12 6.63
N PRO A 124 15.31 -0.84 6.61
CA PRO A 124 16.19 -0.90 5.46
C PRO A 124 15.53 -1.62 4.27
N LEU A 125 15.89 -1.23 3.05
CA LEU A 125 15.46 -1.92 1.83
C LEU A 125 16.30 -3.19 1.59
N LYS A 126 15.66 -4.32 1.27
CA LYS A 126 16.34 -5.59 0.99
C LYS A 126 17.29 -5.44 -0.20
N ARG A 127 18.58 -5.68 0.06
CA ARG A 127 19.69 -5.36 -0.87
C ARG A 127 19.64 -6.12 -2.20
N SER A 128 18.93 -7.25 -2.32
CA SER A 128 18.84 -7.98 -3.59
C SER A 128 18.08 -7.23 -4.69
N LEU A 129 17.37 -6.15 -4.35
CA LEU A 129 16.78 -5.20 -5.31
C LEU A 129 17.83 -4.26 -5.94
N ASN A 130 19.07 -4.23 -5.42
CA ASN A 130 20.18 -3.39 -5.92
C ASN A 130 21.19 -4.15 -6.80
N LEU A 131 20.99 -5.44 -7.12
CA LEU A 131 21.94 -6.22 -7.93
C LEU A 131 21.75 -6.08 -9.44
N SER A 132 20.97 -5.10 -9.90
CA SER A 132 20.92 -4.66 -11.31
C SER A 132 21.51 -3.26 -11.52
N SER A 133 22.47 -2.86 -10.70
CA SER A 133 23.40 -1.79 -11.05
C SER A 133 24.81 -2.34 -11.16
N THR A 134 25.15 -2.85 -12.35
CA THR A 134 26.51 -2.69 -12.84
C THR A 134 26.88 -1.19 -12.71
N PRO A 135 28.12 -0.85 -12.31
CA PRO A 135 28.53 0.54 -12.25
C PRO A 135 28.70 1.04 -13.70
N ILE A 136 27.61 1.44 -14.33
CA ILE A 136 27.67 2.24 -15.54
C ILE A 136 27.85 3.67 -15.04
N GLU A 137 29.10 4.12 -15.06
CA GLU A 137 29.42 5.54 -15.23
C GLU A 137 28.56 6.08 -16.38
N SER A 138 27.43 6.68 -16.04
CA SER A 138 26.66 7.49 -16.96
C SER A 138 26.30 8.74 -16.19
N THR A 139 27.03 9.80 -16.49
CA THR A 139 26.57 11.17 -16.40
C THR A 139 25.22 11.26 -17.11
N ARG A 140 24.13 10.93 -16.43
CA ARG A 140 22.78 11.17 -16.94
C ARG A 140 22.59 12.68 -16.94
N HIS A 141 22.98 13.29 -18.05
CA HIS A 141 22.59 14.63 -18.39
C HIS A 141 21.07 14.60 -18.57
N PHE A 142 20.33 15.01 -17.53
CA PHE A 142 18.90 15.22 -17.65
C PHE A 142 18.68 16.38 -18.59
N ASP A 143 18.10 16.10 -19.75
CA ASP A 143 17.72 17.13 -20.69
C ASP A 143 16.53 17.91 -20.12
N ARG A 144 16.82 19.06 -19.53
CA ARG A 144 15.82 19.94 -18.89
C ARG A 144 14.89 20.62 -19.89
N SER A 145 15.12 20.46 -21.19
CA SER A 145 14.25 20.98 -22.24
C SER A 145 12.97 20.15 -22.42
N LYS A 146 12.90 18.91 -21.89
CA LYS A 146 11.78 17.99 -22.10
C LYS A 146 10.75 18.06 -20.97
N ILE A 147 9.48 18.27 -21.31
CA ILE A 147 8.35 18.32 -20.35
C ILE A 147 7.33 17.23 -20.67
N PHE A 148 7.06 16.35 -19.70
CA PHE A 148 6.05 15.31 -19.84
C PHE A 148 4.66 15.83 -19.53
N ILE A 149 3.71 15.64 -20.46
CA ILE A 149 2.30 15.99 -20.28
C ILE A 149 1.52 14.68 -20.05
N VAL A 150 1.03 14.48 -18.83
CA VAL A 150 0.18 13.33 -18.46
C VAL A 150 -1.27 13.78 -18.38
N HIS A 151 -2.16 13.02 -19.03
CA HIS A 151 -3.52 13.48 -19.25
C HIS A 151 -4.55 12.33 -19.26
N GLY A 152 -5.79 12.60 -18.82
CA GLY A 152 -6.90 11.64 -18.87
C GLY A 152 -7.66 11.68 -20.21
N GLN A 153 -9.00 11.59 -20.19
CA GLN A 153 -9.84 11.43 -21.39
C GLN A 153 -10.00 12.68 -22.28
N ASN A 154 -9.52 13.85 -21.87
CA ASN A 154 -9.80 15.13 -22.55
C ASN A 154 -8.76 15.48 -23.64
N ASN A 155 -8.98 14.99 -24.87
CA ASN A 155 -8.02 15.08 -25.99
C ASN A 155 -7.66 16.50 -26.43
N GLU A 156 -8.56 17.48 -26.31
CA GLU A 156 -8.37 18.83 -26.84
C GLU A 156 -7.42 19.69 -25.97
N ALA A 157 -7.58 19.63 -24.64
CA ALA A 157 -6.76 20.41 -23.71
C ALA A 157 -5.25 20.07 -23.78
N LYS A 158 -4.92 18.83 -24.16
CA LYS A 158 -3.53 18.33 -24.21
C LYS A 158 -2.74 18.93 -25.35
N LEU A 159 -3.40 19.11 -26.49
CA LEU A 159 -2.78 19.69 -27.69
C LEU A 159 -2.51 21.18 -27.50
N GLU A 160 -3.39 21.88 -26.77
CA GLU A 160 -3.18 23.29 -26.43
C GLU A 160 -1.97 23.47 -25.50
N VAL A 161 -1.88 22.66 -24.44
CA VAL A 161 -0.75 22.69 -23.50
C VAL A 161 0.56 22.32 -24.20
N ALA A 162 0.55 21.31 -25.08
CA ALA A 162 1.75 20.93 -25.84
C ALA A 162 2.25 22.08 -26.72
N ARG A 163 1.36 22.73 -27.48
CA ARG A 163 1.72 23.89 -28.31
C ARG A 163 2.23 25.07 -27.47
N PHE A 164 1.67 25.28 -26.29
CA PHE A 164 2.15 26.31 -25.37
C PHE A 164 3.61 26.03 -24.94
N ILE A 165 3.90 24.78 -24.56
CA ILE A 165 5.22 24.32 -24.12
C ILE A 165 6.26 24.43 -25.25
N GLU A 166 5.90 24.05 -26.48
CA GLU A 166 6.76 24.26 -27.66
C GLU A 166 7.08 25.74 -27.86
N ARG A 167 6.08 26.63 -27.74
CA ARG A 167 6.27 28.07 -27.96
C ARG A 167 7.21 28.70 -26.94
N ILE A 168 7.28 28.18 -25.72
CA ILE A 168 8.19 28.67 -24.68
C ILE A 168 9.57 27.99 -24.72
N GLY A 169 9.85 27.19 -25.76
CA GLY A 169 11.17 26.62 -26.03
C GLY A 169 11.46 25.28 -25.36
N PHE A 170 10.43 24.59 -24.89
CA PHE A 170 10.53 23.24 -24.31
C PHE A 170 9.91 22.20 -25.26
N GLU A 171 10.38 20.96 -25.20
CA GLU A 171 9.89 19.84 -26.00
C GLU A 171 8.82 19.08 -25.19
N PRO A 172 7.52 19.18 -25.53
CA PRO A 172 6.49 18.42 -24.85
C PRO A 172 6.52 16.95 -25.29
N ILE A 173 6.50 16.05 -24.32
CA ILE A 173 6.33 14.61 -24.54
C ILE A 173 4.94 14.24 -24.03
N ILE A 174 4.00 14.05 -24.96
CA ILE A 174 2.63 13.66 -24.63
C ILE A 174 2.58 12.14 -24.41
N LEU A 175 2.27 11.73 -23.17
CA LEU A 175 2.07 10.32 -22.85
C LEU A 175 0.59 9.97 -23.10
N HIS A 176 0.33 9.21 -24.15
CA HIS A 176 -1.02 8.73 -24.43
C HIS A 176 -1.38 7.55 -23.53
N GLU A 177 -2.38 7.72 -22.68
CA GLU A 177 -2.99 6.63 -21.91
C GLU A 177 -3.73 5.70 -22.90
N GLN A 178 -3.03 4.69 -23.40
CA GLN A 178 -3.65 3.55 -24.06
C GLN A 178 -4.61 2.91 -23.07
N ALA A 179 -5.92 2.99 -23.35
CA ALA A 179 -6.98 2.33 -22.59
C ALA A 179 -6.67 0.83 -22.49
N SER A 180 -6.00 0.46 -21.43
CA SER A 180 -5.80 -0.90 -20.98
C SER A 180 -6.37 -0.85 -19.57
N ALA A 181 -7.49 -1.54 -19.37
CA ALA A 181 -8.20 -1.59 -18.10
C ALA A 181 -7.21 -1.57 -16.92
N SER A 182 -7.26 -0.48 -16.15
CA SER A 182 -6.67 -0.36 -14.81
C SER A 182 -5.21 -0.85 -14.69
N LYS A 183 -4.27 -0.20 -15.39
CA LYS A 183 -2.82 -0.37 -15.15
C LYS A 183 -2.09 0.97 -15.17
N THR A 184 -1.33 1.26 -14.11
CA THR A 184 -0.52 2.48 -14.00
C THR A 184 0.70 2.43 -14.92
N ILE A 185 1.22 3.61 -15.29
CA ILE A 185 2.30 3.82 -16.28
C ILE A 185 3.57 2.97 -16.01
N ILE A 186 3.82 2.63 -14.74
CA ILE A 186 4.97 1.83 -14.28
C ILE A 186 4.92 0.39 -14.82
N GLU A 187 3.73 -0.16 -15.07
CA GLU A 187 3.58 -1.54 -15.51
C GLU A 187 3.90 -1.74 -17.00
N LYS A 188 3.89 -0.67 -17.81
CA LYS A 188 4.11 -0.78 -19.26
C LYS A 188 5.58 -0.81 -19.66
N THR A 189 6.51 -0.27 -18.88
CA THR A 189 7.94 -0.31 -19.22
C THR A 189 8.60 -1.66 -18.93
N LEU A 190 7.98 -2.52 -18.12
CA LEU A 190 8.51 -3.84 -17.77
C LEU A 190 8.24 -4.95 -18.82
N VAL A 191 7.39 -4.70 -19.82
CA VAL A 191 6.93 -5.77 -20.75
C VAL A 191 7.69 -5.84 -22.07
N ARG A 192 8.59 -4.88 -22.40
CA ARG A 192 9.20 -4.83 -23.75
C ARG A 192 10.69 -5.17 -23.88
N VAL A 193 11.28 -5.83 -22.88
CA VAL A 193 12.64 -6.37 -23.01
C VAL A 193 12.56 -7.89 -23.10
N HIS A 194 12.05 -8.42 -24.22
CA HIS A 194 12.32 -9.77 -24.76
C HIS A 194 11.54 -9.95 -26.07
N THR A 195 12.10 -9.51 -27.20
CA THR A 195 12.01 -10.23 -28.49
C THR A 195 12.90 -9.57 -29.54
N ARG A 196 14.00 -10.29 -29.84
CA ARG A 196 14.94 -10.18 -30.97
C ARG A 196 15.85 -8.96 -31.02
#